data_AF-A0A3C0QRV4-F1
#
_entry.id   AF-A0A3C0QRV4-F1
#
_cell.length_a   1.000
_cell.length_b   1.000
_cell.length_c   1.000
_cell.angle_alpha   90.00
_cell.angle_beta   90.00
_cell.angle_gamma   90.00
#
_symmetry.space_group_name_H-M   'P 1'
#
loop_
_entity.id
_entity.type
_entity.pdbx_description
1 polymer ?
#
loop_
_entity_poly.entity_id
_entity_poly.type
_entity_poly.pdbx_seq_one_letter_code
_entity_poly.pdbx_strand_id
1 'polypeptide(L)'
;MTIQERLFLMQDEKYRDFNAKLIPNVNKETVIGVRTPELRKFARELAKSDEVSVFLKSLPHQYFEENQLHSFLISEIKDYDTIITELEKFLPYIDNWATCDQLSPKVFKKYPNRLITEITKWLVSDKTYTIRFGIGMLMRWYLDGHFKPEYLNLVAEIRSEEYYINMMRAWYFA
;
A
#
# COMPACT_ATOMS: atom_id res chain seq x y z
N MET A 1 14.07 -23.09 -1.13
CA MET A 1 13.77 -22.09 -2.17
C MET A 1 13.29 -20.84 -1.46
N THR A 2 13.92 -19.69 -1.70
CA THR A 2 13.56 -18.41 -1.09
C THR A 2 12.25 -17.87 -1.64
N ILE A 3 11.65 -16.88 -0.97
CA ILE A 3 10.45 -16.17 -1.46
C ILE A 3 10.73 -15.52 -2.82
N GLN A 4 11.90 -14.90 -2.98
CA GLN A 4 12.31 -14.30 -4.23
C GLN A 4 12.40 -15.33 -5.37
N GLU A 5 13.04 -16.48 -5.15
CA GLU A 5 13.09 -17.56 -6.14
C GLU A 5 11.68 -18.02 -6.56
N ARG A 6 10.75 -18.12 -5.60
CA ARG A 6 9.34 -18.43 -5.89
C ARG A 6 8.66 -17.36 -6.74
N LEU A 7 8.93 -16.07 -6.48
CA LEU A 7 8.41 -14.98 -7.30
C LEU A 7 8.92 -15.07 -8.75
N PHE A 8 10.20 -15.35 -8.95
CA PHE A 8 10.77 -15.53 -10.28
C PHE A 8 10.21 -16.74 -11.04
N LEU A 9 9.80 -17.80 -10.35
CA LEU A 9 9.09 -18.91 -11.00
C LEU A 9 7.71 -18.52 -11.55
N MET A 10 7.11 -17.43 -11.06
CA MET A 10 5.81 -16.91 -11.51
C MET A 10 5.96 -15.73 -12.50
N GLN A 11 7.17 -15.52 -13.05
CA GLN A 11 7.48 -14.42 -13.95
C GLN A 11 6.71 -14.50 -15.27
N ASP A 12 6.07 -13.40 -15.66
CA ASP A 12 5.53 -13.15 -16.99
C ASP A 12 6.14 -11.83 -17.53
N GLU A 13 7.17 -11.93 -18.37
CA GLU A 13 7.88 -10.77 -18.90
C GLU A 13 6.99 -9.87 -19.79
N LYS A 14 6.01 -10.44 -20.49
CA LYS A 14 5.07 -9.65 -21.29
C LYS A 14 4.18 -8.81 -20.35
N TYR A 15 3.74 -9.41 -19.25
CA TYR A 15 3.01 -8.70 -18.22
C TYR A 15 3.88 -7.66 -17.51
N ARG A 16 5.14 -7.96 -17.18
CA ARG A 16 6.12 -6.99 -16.66
C ARG A 16 6.19 -5.76 -17.55
N ASP A 17 6.43 -5.96 -18.84
CA ASP A 17 6.65 -4.89 -19.82
C ASP A 17 5.41 -4.01 -20.01
N PHE A 18 4.21 -4.60 -19.87
CA PHE A 18 2.97 -3.86 -19.84
C PHE A 18 2.81 -3.07 -18.52
N ASN A 19 2.99 -3.73 -17.38
CA ASN A 19 2.75 -3.16 -16.05
C ASN A 19 3.74 -2.02 -15.72
N ALA A 20 5.02 -2.18 -16.09
CA ALA A 20 6.04 -1.16 -15.87
C ALA A 20 5.69 0.18 -16.55
N LYS A 21 4.97 0.16 -17.67
CA LYS A 21 4.49 1.39 -18.33
C LYS A 21 3.42 2.12 -17.53
N LEU A 22 2.67 1.42 -16.67
CA LEU A 22 1.65 2.00 -15.80
C LEU A 22 2.24 2.61 -14.53
N ILE A 23 3.48 2.26 -14.19
CA ILE A 23 4.17 2.68 -12.98
C ILE A 23 5.53 3.29 -13.36
N PRO A 24 5.52 4.45 -14.06
CA PRO A 24 6.71 4.98 -14.74
C PRO A 24 7.85 5.39 -13.80
N ASN A 25 7.56 5.55 -12.51
CA ASN A 25 8.52 5.90 -11.46
C ASN A 25 9.24 4.67 -10.86
N VAL A 26 8.88 3.44 -11.26
CA VAL A 26 9.55 2.21 -10.82
C VAL A 26 10.50 1.72 -11.93
N ASN A 27 11.72 1.35 -11.54
CA ASN A 27 12.68 0.77 -12.47
C ASN A 27 12.16 -0.57 -13.01
N LYS A 28 12.03 -0.71 -14.32
CA LYS A 28 11.57 -1.95 -14.97
C LYS A 28 12.39 -3.18 -14.54
N GLU A 29 13.69 -3.02 -14.31
CA GLU A 29 14.58 -4.12 -13.91
C GLU A 29 14.28 -4.65 -12.50
N THR A 30 13.57 -3.89 -11.68
CA THR A 30 13.10 -4.34 -10.36
C THR A 30 11.66 -4.86 -10.39
N VAL A 31 11.07 -5.05 -11.58
CA VAL A 31 9.74 -5.65 -11.75
C VAL A 31 9.91 -7.07 -12.28
N ILE A 32 9.43 -8.06 -11.53
CA ILE A 32 9.50 -9.47 -11.91
C ILE A 32 8.46 -9.78 -12.98
N GLY A 33 7.24 -9.24 -12.85
CA GLY A 33 6.12 -9.52 -13.75
C GLY A 33 5.16 -10.58 -13.23
N VAL A 34 4.88 -10.64 -11.93
CA VAL A 34 3.92 -11.60 -11.37
C VAL A 34 2.52 -11.02 -11.41
N ARG A 35 1.55 -11.78 -11.95
CA ARG A 35 0.17 -11.33 -12.04
C ARG A 35 -0.46 -11.19 -10.65
N THR A 36 -1.20 -10.11 -10.43
CA THR A 36 -1.82 -9.81 -9.11
C THR A 36 -2.65 -10.97 -8.52
N PRO A 37 -3.50 -11.68 -9.28
CA PRO A 37 -4.25 -12.82 -8.71
C PRO A 37 -3.36 -13.94 -8.18
N GLU A 38 -2.27 -14.23 -8.87
CA GLU A 38 -1.28 -15.24 -8.49
C GLU A 38 -0.48 -14.77 -7.27
N LEU A 39 -0.03 -13.52 -7.26
CA LEU A 39 0.68 -12.94 -6.12
C LEU A 39 -0.19 -12.91 -4.84
N ARG A 40 -1.50 -12.62 -4.97
CA ARG A 40 -2.46 -12.72 -3.85
C ARG A 40 -2.64 -14.16 -3.38
N LYS A 41 -2.62 -15.14 -4.28
CA LYS A 41 -2.66 -16.56 -3.91
C LYS A 41 -1.40 -16.91 -3.11
N PHE A 42 -0.23 -16.49 -3.58
CA PHE A 42 1.02 -16.72 -2.89
C PHE A 42 1.05 -16.04 -1.51
N ALA A 43 0.57 -14.80 -1.38
CA ALA A 43 0.44 -14.13 -0.08
C ALA A 43 -0.37 -14.94 0.94
N ARG A 44 -1.48 -15.55 0.52
CA ARG A 44 -2.31 -16.39 1.41
C ARG A 44 -1.64 -17.69 1.83
N GLU A 45 -0.77 -18.24 0.99
CA GLU A 45 0.04 -19.41 1.32
C GLU A 45 1.16 -19.03 2.29
N LEU A 46 1.88 -17.95 1.98
CA LEU A 46 3.00 -17.44 2.79
C LEU A 46 2.55 -17.00 4.18
N ALA A 47 1.34 -16.43 4.32
CA ALA A 47 0.78 -16.04 5.61
C ALA A 47 0.60 -17.23 6.60
N LYS A 48 0.73 -18.47 6.14
CA LYS A 48 0.66 -19.70 6.95
C LYS A 48 2.02 -20.31 7.25
N SER A 49 3.12 -19.78 6.69
CA SER A 49 4.47 -20.29 6.93
C SER A 49 5.22 -19.42 7.93
N ASP A 50 6.24 -20.01 8.58
CA ASP A 50 7.09 -19.30 9.54
C ASP A 50 7.98 -18.23 8.87
N GLU A 51 8.14 -18.31 7.54
CA GLU A 51 8.94 -17.38 6.72
C GLU A 51 8.35 -15.97 6.70
N VAL A 52 7.03 -15.82 6.91
CA VAL A 52 6.34 -14.52 6.84
C VAL A 52 6.97 -13.49 7.77
N SER A 53 7.36 -13.91 8.98
CA SER A 53 7.91 -13.03 10.00
C SER A 53 9.30 -12.49 9.63
N VAL A 54 10.08 -13.30 8.90
CA VAL A 54 11.41 -12.92 8.39
C VAL A 54 11.24 -12.00 7.18
N PHE A 55 10.31 -12.33 6.28
CA PHE A 55 10.02 -11.53 5.10
C PHE A 55 9.52 -10.12 5.41
N LEU A 56 8.60 -9.96 6.39
CA LEU A 56 8.12 -8.62 6.76
C LEU A 56 9.23 -7.75 7.37
N LYS A 57 10.31 -8.35 7.88
CA LYS A 57 11.47 -7.65 8.44
C LYS A 57 12.58 -7.39 7.42
N SER A 58 12.51 -7.96 6.22
CA SER A 58 13.56 -7.83 5.19
C SER A 58 13.43 -6.56 4.36
N LEU A 59 13.15 -5.42 5.00
CA LEU A 59 13.06 -4.11 4.36
C LEU A 59 14.45 -3.45 4.25
N PRO A 60 14.74 -2.69 3.17
CA PRO A 60 13.90 -2.49 1.99
C PRO A 60 13.87 -3.74 1.08
N HIS A 61 12.74 -3.94 0.42
CA HIS A 61 12.60 -4.99 -0.60
C HIS A 61 13.28 -4.59 -1.92
N GLN A 62 13.75 -5.57 -2.68
CA GLN A 62 14.45 -5.33 -3.94
C GLN A 62 13.45 -5.20 -5.11
N TYR A 63 12.42 -6.04 -5.13
CA TYR A 63 11.50 -6.13 -6.25
C TYR A 63 10.13 -5.51 -5.96
N PHE A 64 9.50 -4.98 -7.00
CA PHE A 64 8.14 -4.45 -6.94
C PHE A 64 7.16 -5.49 -6.37
N GLU A 65 7.22 -6.73 -6.82
CA GLU A 65 6.35 -7.81 -6.37
C GLU A 65 6.55 -8.17 -4.89
N GLU A 66 7.74 -7.97 -4.32
CA GLU A 66 7.97 -8.15 -2.88
C GLU A 66 7.25 -7.07 -2.07
N ASN A 67 7.27 -5.82 -2.53
CA ASN A 67 6.49 -4.74 -1.95
C ASN A 67 4.98 -5.00 -2.05
N GLN A 68 4.49 -5.48 -3.20
CA GLN A 68 3.09 -5.88 -3.36
C GLN A 68 2.72 -7.04 -2.42
N LEU A 69 3.61 -8.02 -2.27
CA LEU A 69 3.44 -9.16 -1.36
C LEU A 69 3.36 -8.70 0.10
N HIS A 70 4.27 -7.80 0.52
CA HIS A 70 4.26 -7.17 1.83
C HIS A 70 2.92 -6.47 2.07
N SER A 71 2.47 -5.62 1.14
CA SER A 71 1.16 -4.94 1.21
C SER A 71 0.00 -5.90 1.44
N PHE A 72 -0.03 -7.02 0.72
CA PHE A 72 -1.09 -8.02 0.89
C PHE A 72 -1.05 -8.72 2.23
N LEU A 73 0.14 -9.09 2.70
CA LEU A 73 0.31 -9.78 3.98
C LEU A 73 -0.15 -8.91 5.15
N ILE A 74 0.34 -7.66 5.23
CA ILE A 74 -0.01 -6.79 6.35
C ILE A 74 -1.48 -6.35 6.27
N SER A 75 -2.06 -6.23 5.08
CA SER A 75 -3.50 -5.88 4.93
C SER A 75 -4.46 -6.92 5.51
N GLU A 76 -4.01 -8.16 5.72
CA GLU A 76 -4.82 -9.24 6.31
C GLU A 76 -4.64 -9.35 7.84
N ILE A 77 -3.79 -8.51 8.45
CA ILE A 77 -3.64 -8.41 9.91
C ILE A 77 -4.97 -7.92 10.53
N LYS A 78 -5.48 -8.67 11.51
CA LYS A 78 -6.77 -8.41 12.17
C LYS A 78 -6.65 -7.62 13.46
N ASP A 79 -5.46 -7.59 14.04
CA ASP A 79 -5.18 -6.80 15.23
C ASP A 79 -4.82 -5.36 14.82
N TYR A 80 -5.50 -4.39 15.43
CA TYR A 80 -5.36 -2.99 15.02
C TYR A 80 -3.98 -2.43 15.35
N ASP A 81 -3.49 -2.67 16.56
CA ASP A 81 -2.22 -2.13 17.03
C ASP A 81 -1.04 -2.73 16.26
N THR A 82 -1.14 -4.03 15.96
CA THR A 82 -0.17 -4.72 15.11
C THR A 82 -0.13 -4.12 13.70
N ILE A 83 -1.26 -3.87 13.04
CA ILE A 83 -1.22 -3.29 11.68
C ILE A 83 -0.68 -1.86 11.67
N ILE A 84 -1.00 -1.03 12.67
CA ILE A 84 -0.42 0.32 12.74
C ILE A 84 1.11 0.22 12.84
N THR A 85 1.61 -0.67 13.71
CA THR A 85 3.06 -0.92 13.85
C THR A 85 3.71 -1.39 12.55
N GLU A 86 3.08 -2.29 11.80
CA GLU A 86 3.61 -2.78 10.53
C GLU A 86 3.53 -1.70 9.42
N LEU A 87 2.49 -0.86 9.42
CA LEU A 87 2.38 0.27 8.49
C LEU A 87 3.47 1.30 8.73
N GLU A 88 3.76 1.67 9.97
CA GLU A 88 4.83 2.63 10.30
C GLU A 88 6.20 2.15 9.81
N LYS A 89 6.44 0.83 9.83
CA LYS A 89 7.67 0.24 9.26
C LYS A 89 7.68 0.25 7.74
N PHE A 90 6.54 -0.02 7.10
CA PHE A 90 6.49 -0.27 5.65
C PHE A 90 6.26 0.99 4.81
N LEU A 91 5.39 1.91 5.24
CA LEU A 91 5.09 3.17 4.52
C LEU A 91 6.34 3.96 4.09
N PRO A 92 7.43 4.03 4.88
CA PRO A 92 8.69 4.65 4.47
C PRO A 92 9.31 4.16 3.17
N TYR A 93 9.00 2.93 2.75
CA TYR A 93 9.59 2.24 1.60
C TYR A 93 8.66 2.20 0.38
N ILE A 94 7.42 2.69 0.51
CA ILE A 94 6.49 2.76 -0.62
C ILE A 94 6.89 3.95 -1.51
N ASP A 95 7.23 3.63 -2.74
CA ASP A 95 7.74 4.57 -3.73
C ASP A 95 6.86 4.71 -4.97
N ASN A 96 5.69 4.05 -4.99
CA ASN A 96 4.81 4.01 -6.16
C ASN A 96 3.32 3.90 -5.80
N TRP A 97 2.47 4.32 -6.74
CA TRP A 97 1.02 4.38 -6.53
C TRP A 97 0.39 2.98 -6.42
N ALA A 98 0.92 1.98 -7.12
CA ALA A 98 0.31 0.65 -7.17
C ALA A 98 0.47 -0.09 -5.84
N THR A 99 1.63 0.00 -5.20
CA THR A 99 1.86 -0.53 -3.84
C THR A 99 1.04 0.21 -2.80
N CYS A 100 1.02 1.54 -2.88
CA CYS A 100 0.25 2.39 -2.00
C CYS A 100 -1.25 2.05 -2.03
N ASP A 101 -1.85 1.95 -3.21
CA ASP A 101 -3.30 1.81 -3.35
C ASP A 101 -3.78 0.38 -3.04
N GLN A 102 -2.91 -0.63 -3.24
CA GLN A 102 -3.20 -2.02 -2.90
C GLN A 102 -3.11 -2.30 -1.39
N LEU A 103 -2.36 -1.49 -0.65
CA LEU A 103 -2.31 -1.55 0.81
C LEU A 103 -3.67 -1.11 1.37
N SER A 104 -4.43 -2.08 1.87
CA SER A 104 -5.82 -1.88 2.25
C SER A 104 -6.23 -2.74 3.45
N PRO A 105 -5.78 -2.40 4.68
CA PRO A 105 -6.15 -3.17 5.85
C PRO A 105 -7.66 -3.13 6.12
N LYS A 106 -8.33 -4.29 6.06
CA LYS A 106 -9.79 -4.37 6.25
C LYS A 106 -10.21 -4.14 7.70
N VAL A 107 -9.28 -4.35 8.65
CA VAL A 107 -9.51 -4.14 10.08
C VAL A 107 -9.94 -2.70 10.39
N PHE A 108 -9.50 -1.74 9.58
CA PHE A 108 -9.82 -0.32 9.74
C PHE A 108 -11.31 0.01 9.71
N LYS A 109 -12.13 -0.76 8.98
CA LYS A 109 -13.59 -0.61 8.99
C LYS A 109 -14.18 -0.69 10.41
N LYS A 110 -13.54 -1.43 11.32
CA LYS A 110 -14.02 -1.63 12.69
C LYS A 110 -13.56 -0.54 13.67
N TYR A 111 -12.59 0.30 13.28
CA TYR A 111 -11.95 1.26 14.16
C TYR A 111 -11.86 2.67 13.57
N PRO A 112 -12.96 3.25 13.04
CA PRO A 112 -12.95 4.60 12.45
C PRO A 112 -12.46 5.66 13.45
N ASN A 113 -12.92 5.62 14.71
CA ASN A 113 -12.51 6.63 15.69
C ASN A 113 -11.00 6.60 16.02
N ARG A 114 -10.35 5.44 15.85
CA ARG A 114 -8.89 5.31 16.05
C ARG A 114 -8.14 5.69 14.76
N LEU A 115 -8.60 5.17 13.62
CA LEU A 115 -7.96 5.36 12.33
C LEU A 115 -7.85 6.83 11.94
N ILE A 116 -8.84 7.66 12.25
CA ILE A 116 -8.78 9.09 11.87
C ILE A 116 -7.57 9.80 12.48
N THR A 117 -7.17 9.41 13.70
CA THR A 117 -5.97 9.93 14.35
C THR A 117 -4.72 9.59 13.54
N GLU A 118 -4.59 8.35 13.09
CA GLU A 118 -3.45 7.91 12.27
C GLU A 118 -3.44 8.56 10.88
N ILE A 119 -4.61 8.72 10.26
CA ILE A 119 -4.75 9.44 9.00
C ILE A 119 -4.21 10.86 9.11
N THR A 120 -4.60 11.61 10.14
CA THR A 120 -4.14 13.01 10.29
C THR A 120 -2.63 13.11 10.41
N LYS A 121 -1.95 12.12 11.02
CA LYS A 121 -0.49 12.03 11.04
C LYS A 121 0.09 11.76 9.65
N TRP A 122 -0.50 10.84 8.88
CA TRP A 122 -0.03 10.53 7.53
C TRP A 122 -0.21 11.69 6.56
N LEU A 123 -1.26 12.49 6.70
CA LEU A 123 -1.53 13.66 5.84
C LEU A 123 -0.51 14.80 5.98
N VAL A 124 0.18 14.88 7.13
CA VAL A 124 1.23 15.90 7.39
C VAL A 124 2.65 15.37 7.23
N SER A 125 2.81 14.15 6.71
CA SER A 125 4.13 13.57 6.40
C SER A 125 4.83 14.35 5.29
N ASP A 126 6.16 14.28 5.25
CA ASP A 126 7.00 14.76 4.15
C ASP A 126 7.10 13.76 2.99
N LYS A 127 6.52 12.55 3.13
CA LYS A 127 6.61 11.48 2.12
C LYS A 127 5.37 11.43 1.24
N THR A 128 5.57 11.57 -0.08
CA THR A 128 4.53 11.56 -1.11
C THR A 128 3.52 10.42 -0.95
N TYR A 129 4.00 9.18 -0.82
CA TYR A 129 3.13 8.01 -0.73
C TYR A 129 2.52 7.78 0.65
N THR A 130 3.10 8.34 1.72
CA THR A 130 2.45 8.36 3.04
C THR A 130 1.26 9.31 3.04
N ILE A 131 1.40 10.51 2.46
CA ILE A 131 0.26 11.43 2.26
C ILE A 131 -0.80 10.79 1.36
N ARG A 132 -0.39 10.21 0.22
CA ARG A 132 -1.32 9.49 -0.69
C ARG A 132 -2.09 8.40 0.03
N PHE A 133 -1.39 7.61 0.86
CA PHE A 133 -2.02 6.55 1.65
C PHE A 133 -3.06 7.12 2.63
N GLY A 134 -2.73 8.21 3.34
CA GLY A 134 -3.66 8.90 4.23
C GLY A 134 -4.95 9.35 3.53
N ILE A 135 -4.83 10.01 2.37
CA ILE A 135 -6.00 10.41 1.57
C ILE A 135 -6.78 9.18 1.11
N GLY A 136 -6.08 8.13 0.66
CA GLY A 136 -6.70 6.86 0.26
C GLY A 136 -7.48 6.18 1.39
N MET A 137 -7.02 6.29 2.64
CA MET A 137 -7.76 5.78 3.80
C MET A 137 -9.02 6.59 4.09
N LEU A 138 -8.99 7.92 3.93
CA LEU A 138 -10.21 8.75 3.99
C LEU A 138 -11.21 8.34 2.91
N MET A 139 -10.75 8.24 1.66
CA MET A 139 -11.58 7.85 0.52
C MET A 139 -12.25 6.49 0.74
N ARG A 140 -11.50 5.51 1.26
CA ARG A 140 -11.98 4.13 1.39
C ARG A 140 -12.91 3.91 2.58
N TRP A 141 -12.69 4.60 3.69
CA TRP A 141 -13.36 4.27 4.97
C TRP A 141 -14.29 5.35 5.51
N TYR A 142 -14.28 6.57 4.94
CA TYR A 142 -15.00 7.72 5.49
C TYR A 142 -15.92 8.44 4.50
N LEU A 143 -16.15 7.93 3.29
CA LEU A 143 -17.11 8.55 2.36
C LEU A 143 -18.57 8.11 2.62
N ASP A 144 -18.78 7.02 3.36
CA ASP A 144 -20.12 6.52 3.71
C ASP A 144 -20.58 7.06 5.09
N GLY A 145 -21.18 6.22 5.94
CA GLY A 145 -21.76 6.62 7.23
C GLY A 145 -20.79 7.18 8.28
N HIS A 146 -19.48 7.22 7.99
CA HIS A 146 -18.49 7.89 8.83
C HIS A 146 -18.11 9.29 8.33
N PHE A 147 -18.67 9.74 7.22
CA PHE A 147 -18.35 11.01 6.60
C PHE A 147 -18.62 12.20 7.53
N LYS A 148 -17.70 13.15 7.49
CA LYS A 148 -17.85 14.46 8.11
C LYS A 148 -17.29 15.51 7.17
N PRO A 149 -17.92 16.69 7.06
CA PRO A 149 -17.41 17.79 6.23
C PRO A 149 -15.97 18.19 6.57
N GLU A 150 -15.53 18.02 7.82
CA GLU A 150 -14.16 18.30 8.24
C GLU A 150 -13.10 17.52 7.45
N TYR A 151 -13.42 16.31 6.96
CA TYR A 151 -12.48 15.52 6.17
C TYR A 151 -12.28 16.07 4.75
N LEU A 152 -13.27 16.80 4.21
CA LEU A 152 -13.08 17.54 2.97
C LEU A 152 -12.00 18.61 3.15
N ASN A 153 -12.03 19.33 4.29
CA ASN A 153 -11.04 20.35 4.59
C ASN A 153 -9.64 19.75 4.73
N LEU A 154 -9.50 18.61 5.43
CA LEU A 154 -8.22 17.91 5.55
C LEU A 154 -7.56 17.63 4.19
N VAL A 155 -8.32 17.19 3.19
CA VAL A 155 -7.79 16.90 1.84
C VAL A 155 -7.63 18.18 1.00
N ALA A 156 -8.55 19.14 1.18
CA ALA A 156 -8.53 20.42 0.47
C ALA A 156 -7.36 21.31 0.89
N GLU A 157 -6.91 21.24 2.13
CA GLU A 157 -5.80 22.06 2.68
C GLU A 157 -4.42 21.58 2.24
N ILE A 158 -4.27 20.34 1.79
CA ILE A 158 -3.00 19.80 1.31
C ILE A 158 -2.51 20.65 0.12
N ARG A 159 -1.30 21.19 0.24
CA ARG A 159 -0.59 21.93 -0.81
C ARG A 159 0.67 21.15 -1.16
N SER A 160 0.73 20.64 -2.39
CA SER A 160 1.85 19.86 -2.88
C SER A 160 1.95 20.00 -4.39
N GLU A 161 3.17 20.00 -4.93
CA GLU A 161 3.44 19.92 -6.38
C GLU A 161 3.50 18.47 -6.87
N GLU A 162 3.50 17.51 -5.94
CA GLU A 162 3.60 16.08 -6.23
C GLU A 162 2.38 15.57 -6.99
N TYR A 163 2.62 15.07 -8.21
CA TYR A 163 1.59 14.55 -9.10
C TYR A 163 0.71 13.49 -8.41
N TYR A 164 1.31 12.52 -7.73
CA TYR A 164 0.58 11.41 -7.11
C TYR A 164 -0.22 11.80 -5.86
N ILE A 165 0.15 12.88 -5.17
CA ILE A 165 -0.71 13.46 -4.12
C ILE A 165 -1.91 14.11 -4.78
N ASN A 166 -1.69 14.99 -5.75
CA ASN A 166 -2.75 15.75 -6.40
C ASN A 166 -3.74 14.86 -7.15
N MET A 167 -3.28 13.75 -7.74
CA MET A 167 -4.16 12.75 -8.34
C MET A 167 -5.09 12.09 -7.30
N MET A 168 -4.57 11.72 -6.12
CA MET A 168 -5.41 11.13 -5.07
C MET A 168 -6.38 12.15 -4.45
N ARG A 169 -5.96 13.42 -4.32
CA ARG A 169 -6.85 14.52 -3.94
C ARG A 169 -8.00 14.65 -4.94
N ALA A 170 -7.72 14.63 -6.25
CA ALA A 170 -8.74 14.69 -7.28
C ALA A 170 -9.71 13.49 -7.20
N TRP A 171 -9.20 12.27 -7.00
CA TRP A 171 -10.04 11.09 -6.82
C TRP A 171 -10.92 11.16 -5.57
N TYR A 172 -10.44 11.75 -4.49
CA TYR A 172 -11.23 11.93 -3.27
C TYR A 172 -12.44 12.86 -3.46
N PHE A 173 -12.36 13.85 -4.37
CA PHE A 173 -13.43 14.81 -4.65
C PHE A 173 -14.28 14.46 -5.88
N ALA A 174 -14.02 13.34 -6.55
CA ALA A 174 -14.75 12.90 -7.74
C ALA A 174 -16.04 12.14 -7.38
#